data_AF-A0A0B2VL63-F1
#
_entry.id   AF-A0A0B2VL63-F1
#
_cell.length_a   1.000
_cell.length_b   1.000
_cell.length_c   1.000
_cell.angle_alpha   90.00
_cell.angle_beta   90.00
_cell.angle_gamma   90.00
#
_symmetry.space_group_name_H-M   'P 1'
#
loop_
_entity.id
_entity.type
_entity.pdbx_description
1 polymer ?
#
loop_
_entity_poly.entity_id
_entity_poly.type
_entity_poly.pdbx_seq_one_letter_code
_entity_poly.pdbx_strand_id
1 'polypeptide(L)'
;MRQWSEVLWHCGCMCTLCAAVWLILFTEAQQLPPQPPVPIGPVPVPPPLTQPVLPPPAVHPGPLPGRPIVGQQFSPFYAENLVPFGPEVGDHEVFPGMLNPGQTIDLHMFFPFYGGLYNYSVISVNGYIGFAHIFNQGPVLNVGVENTDWPRQPDPAMIAPWLCKQQITQEPQPGLRAGVFFRLLLRQSLFGRPPNELLNVAGAPVSAFFNQPANLACPGTPDSYIQCNQQSDLFLEQMMQWLQEGVAGAVAFRADAALVVTWLNTASGISGRLDLGMGQLATYQAIWLTDQTARLSYVILNYDKLGFDADDFRMNSRNGRCQALFNGGNHTGTVPVDPTIPYKHSPKILAQRSGVPHLARGRYMFRVDDVVRPGDPMLIYPNIVNMLGETTVDVNALCLDRSQTYILMIEQRETATCVVLNSAIARCFLPRVFDWGTKTVYFQTQQGNLNAQEDKAFVGYIYFVPPTIDPMRLDIGNIYDWFKNPVPYQIMPVSWYPRNFTNPDYLATAPMFQISSEAMYNVQLGLYVIGYREAQDDKIKKFRPEYRTLCRLATFTNRNTYEYRFRPQEERINIYQVEQWYMDEWERMNEMYSYRFGYMKLAPLRPNDVTGMNLLPGCVS
;
A
#
# COMPACT_ATOMS: atom_id res chain seq x y z
N MET A 1 44.99 -30.60 -45.30
CA MET A 1 46.23 -30.77 -44.52
C MET A 1 46.05 -30.03 -43.21
N ARG A 2 45.61 -30.79 -42.19
CA ARG A 2 46.35 -31.11 -40.95
C ARG A 2 46.36 -29.96 -39.93
N GLN A 3 45.28 -29.84 -39.15
CA GLN A 3 45.28 -29.45 -37.72
C GLN A 3 43.87 -29.29 -37.09
N TRP A 4 42.89 -30.13 -37.45
CA TRP A 4 41.53 -30.08 -36.86
C TRP A 4 41.02 -31.44 -36.34
N SER A 5 41.90 -32.43 -36.14
CA SER A 5 41.52 -33.78 -35.69
C SER A 5 41.97 -34.17 -34.28
N GLU A 6 42.68 -33.31 -33.54
CA GLU A 6 43.19 -33.65 -32.19
C GLU A 6 42.39 -33.07 -31.01
N VAL A 7 41.52 -32.08 -31.23
CA VAL A 7 40.68 -31.52 -30.13
C VAL A 7 39.43 -32.38 -29.85
N LEU A 8 38.97 -33.16 -30.83
CA LEU A 8 37.80 -34.05 -30.70
C LEU A 8 38.10 -35.37 -29.95
N TRP A 9 39.37 -35.68 -29.66
CA TRP A 9 39.76 -36.89 -28.93
C TRP A 9 39.86 -36.70 -27.41
N HIS A 10 39.99 -35.46 -26.91
CA HIS A 10 40.09 -35.18 -25.47
C HIS A 10 38.76 -34.87 -24.77
N CYS A 11 37.71 -34.45 -25.50
CA CYS A 11 36.38 -34.27 -24.91
C CYS A 11 35.60 -35.59 -24.70
N GLY A 12 35.93 -36.66 -25.43
CA GLY A 12 35.25 -37.96 -25.30
C GLY A 12 35.66 -38.78 -24.07
N CYS A 13 36.89 -38.61 -23.55
CA CYS A 13 37.42 -39.43 -22.46
C CYS A 13 37.05 -38.93 -21.04
N MET A 14 36.65 -37.67 -20.84
CA MET A 14 36.21 -37.20 -19.52
C MET A 14 34.77 -37.60 -19.18
N CYS A 15 33.90 -37.77 -20.19
CA CYS A 15 32.51 -38.18 -19.96
C CYS A 15 32.35 -39.64 -19.51
N THR A 16 33.27 -40.53 -19.87
CA THR A 16 33.23 -41.95 -19.48
C THR A 16 33.78 -42.22 -18.07
N LEU A 17 34.68 -41.36 -17.55
CA LEU A 17 35.24 -41.50 -16.20
C LEU A 17 34.28 -41.03 -15.10
N CYS A 18 33.47 -39.99 -15.35
CA CYS A 18 32.46 -39.54 -14.38
C CYS A 18 31.27 -40.52 -14.24
N ALA A 19 30.88 -41.20 -15.32
CA ALA A 19 29.83 -42.23 -15.27
C ALA A 19 30.28 -43.49 -14.53
N ALA A 20 31.56 -43.86 -14.61
CA ALA A 20 32.12 -45.03 -13.93
C ALA A 20 32.27 -44.83 -12.42
N VAL A 21 32.59 -43.62 -11.95
CA VAL A 21 32.69 -43.32 -10.49
C VAL A 21 31.31 -43.26 -9.83
N TRP A 22 30.26 -42.86 -10.57
CA TRP A 22 28.88 -42.83 -10.05
C TRP A 22 28.27 -44.24 -9.91
N LEU A 23 28.67 -45.19 -10.76
CA LEU A 23 28.21 -46.59 -10.71
C LEU A 23 28.90 -47.44 -9.64
N ILE A 24 30.13 -47.10 -9.22
CA ILE A 24 30.88 -47.84 -8.20
C ILE A 24 30.46 -47.46 -6.77
N LEU A 25 29.92 -46.26 -6.55
CA LEU A 25 29.48 -45.81 -5.22
C LEU A 25 28.06 -46.26 -4.83
N PHE A 26 27.30 -46.89 -5.73
CA PHE A 26 25.92 -47.33 -5.46
C PHE A 26 25.74 -48.86 -5.31
N THR A 27 26.80 -49.66 -5.41
CA THR A 27 26.71 -51.13 -5.38
C THR A 27 27.06 -51.81 -4.05
N GLU A 28 27.41 -51.07 -2.99
CA GLU A 28 27.65 -51.68 -1.66
C GLU A 28 26.99 -50.89 -0.53
N ALA A 29 25.67 -51.05 -0.40
CA ALA A 29 25.00 -50.97 0.90
C ALA A 29 24.07 -52.19 1.01
N GLN A 30 24.55 -53.18 1.76
CA GLN A 30 23.97 -54.50 1.91
C GLN A 30 22.56 -54.48 2.52
N GLN A 31 21.77 -55.43 2.03
CA GLN A 31 20.51 -55.90 2.58
C GLN A 31 20.64 -56.26 4.07
N LEU A 32 19.86 -55.58 4.92
CA LEU A 32 19.47 -56.12 6.22
C LEU A 32 18.19 -56.95 6.04
N PRO A 33 18.08 -58.14 6.66
CA PRO A 33 16.93 -59.03 6.50
C PRO A 33 15.66 -58.44 7.13
N PRO A 34 14.46 -58.80 6.62
CA PRO A 34 13.21 -58.38 7.23
C PRO A 34 13.08 -58.96 8.63
N GLN A 35 12.87 -58.10 9.63
CA GLN A 35 12.57 -58.53 10.99
C GLN A 35 11.23 -59.29 11.04
N PRO A 36 11.11 -60.36 11.85
CA PRO A 36 9.85 -61.04 12.07
C PRO A 36 8.84 -60.10 12.74
N PRO A 37 7.52 -60.25 12.46
CA PRO A 37 6.50 -59.40 13.05
C PRO A 37 6.48 -59.55 14.57
N VAL A 38 6.66 -58.42 15.27
CA VAL A 38 6.49 -58.34 16.73
C VAL A 38 4.99 -58.45 17.05
N PRO A 39 4.58 -59.29 18.00
CA PRO A 39 3.18 -59.36 18.43
C PRO A 39 2.72 -58.01 18.98
N ILE A 40 1.65 -57.45 18.41
CA ILE A 40 0.99 -56.25 18.90
C ILE A 40 0.28 -56.62 20.21
N GLY A 41 0.91 -56.31 21.34
CA GLY A 41 0.23 -56.26 22.63
C GLY A 41 -0.77 -55.09 22.66
N PRO A 42 -1.84 -55.17 23.47
CA PRO A 42 -2.88 -54.15 23.50
C PRO A 42 -2.30 -52.82 23.99
N VAL A 43 -2.42 -51.79 23.14
CA VAL A 43 -2.11 -50.40 23.50
C VAL A 43 -3.11 -49.94 24.57
N PRO A 44 -2.67 -49.35 25.70
CA PRO A 44 -3.59 -48.81 26.69
C PRO A 44 -4.39 -47.66 26.08
N VAL A 45 -5.72 -47.79 26.11
CA VAL A 45 -6.66 -46.74 25.72
C VAL A 45 -6.49 -45.57 26.70
N PRO A 46 -6.14 -44.35 26.23
CA PRO A 46 -6.22 -43.16 27.07
C PRO A 46 -7.68 -42.92 27.46
N PRO A 47 -7.98 -42.53 28.71
CA PRO A 47 -9.35 -42.22 29.09
C PRO A 47 -9.91 -41.09 28.20
N PRO A 48 -11.22 -41.11 27.88
CA PRO A 48 -11.81 -40.10 27.02
C PRO A 48 -11.66 -38.72 27.66
N LEU A 49 -10.98 -37.82 26.94
CA LEU A 49 -11.05 -36.39 27.24
C LEU A 49 -12.49 -35.94 26.99
N THR A 50 -13.20 -35.66 28.08
CA THR A 50 -14.46 -34.94 28.06
C THR A 50 -14.24 -33.59 27.39
N GLN A 51 -14.79 -33.43 26.18
CA GLN A 51 -14.93 -32.11 25.56
C GLN A 51 -15.76 -31.24 26.51
N PRO A 52 -15.33 -30.00 26.84
CA PRO A 52 -16.23 -29.06 27.50
C PRO A 52 -17.38 -28.76 26.54
N VAL A 53 -18.60 -29.10 26.94
CA VAL A 53 -19.83 -28.67 26.28
C VAL A 53 -19.85 -27.15 26.34
N LEU A 54 -19.65 -26.48 25.21
CA LEU A 54 -19.92 -25.05 25.07
C LEU A 54 -21.41 -24.83 25.36
N PRO A 55 -21.79 -23.90 26.26
CA PRO A 55 -23.19 -23.55 26.43
C PRO A 55 -23.74 -22.96 25.13
N PRO A 56 -25.04 -23.17 24.84
CA PRO A 56 -25.66 -22.57 23.65
C PRO A 56 -25.51 -21.04 23.69
N PRO A 57 -25.36 -20.37 22.54
CA PRO A 57 -25.21 -18.92 22.50
C PRO A 57 -26.43 -18.26 23.15
N ALA A 58 -26.17 -17.36 24.10
CA ALA A 58 -27.19 -16.56 24.76
C ALA A 58 -27.93 -15.71 23.72
N VAL A 59 -29.24 -15.91 23.60
CA VAL A 59 -30.12 -15.02 22.84
C VAL A 59 -30.24 -13.72 23.63
N HIS A 60 -29.53 -12.68 23.19
CA HIS A 60 -29.67 -11.34 23.76
C HIS A 60 -30.79 -10.56 23.04
N PRO A 61 -31.66 -9.85 23.79
CA PRO A 61 -32.77 -9.10 23.23
C PRO A 61 -32.27 -7.88 22.43
N GLY A 62 -32.87 -7.66 21.26
CA GLY A 62 -32.48 -6.58 20.34
C GLY A 62 -32.68 -5.17 20.91
N PRO A 63 -31.94 -4.16 20.40
CA PRO A 63 -32.05 -2.78 20.89
C PRO A 63 -33.33 -2.08 20.38
N LEU A 64 -33.92 -1.27 21.26
CA LEU A 64 -35.07 -0.40 21.01
C LEU A 64 -34.70 0.78 20.07
N PRO A 65 -35.66 1.31 19.27
CA PRO A 65 -35.39 2.33 18.26
C PRO A 65 -35.11 3.71 18.89
N GLY A 66 -34.12 4.44 18.37
CA GLY A 66 -33.98 5.89 18.57
C GLY A 66 -32.69 6.45 19.18
N ARG A 67 -31.52 5.81 19.06
CA ARG A 67 -30.23 6.43 19.43
C ARG A 67 -29.27 6.55 18.24
N PRO A 68 -28.60 7.70 18.03
CA PRO A 68 -27.56 7.83 17.01
C PRO A 68 -26.33 7.01 17.40
N ILE A 69 -25.80 6.23 16.46
CA ILE A 69 -24.64 5.36 16.68
C ILE A 69 -23.36 6.14 16.35
N VAL A 70 -22.58 6.47 17.38
CA VAL A 70 -21.19 6.94 17.27
C VAL A 70 -20.31 5.85 17.87
N GLY A 71 -19.36 5.34 17.08
CA GLY A 71 -18.31 4.42 17.54
C GLY A 71 -18.69 2.94 17.57
N GLN A 72 -17.93 2.13 16.83
CA GLN A 72 -17.73 0.69 16.97
C GLN A 72 -18.86 -0.11 17.66
N GLN A 73 -19.97 -0.32 16.95
CA GLN A 73 -20.80 -1.50 17.18
C GLN A 73 -21.03 -2.17 15.83
N PHE A 74 -20.27 -3.25 15.60
CA PHE A 74 -20.52 -4.19 14.53
C PHE A 74 -21.94 -4.73 14.69
N SER A 75 -22.80 -4.48 13.70
CA SER A 75 -24.06 -5.18 13.59
C SER A 75 -23.76 -6.69 13.45
N PRO A 76 -24.48 -7.60 14.13
CA PRO A 76 -24.25 -9.05 14.03
C PRO A 76 -24.54 -9.63 12.64
N PHE A 77 -24.95 -8.79 11.67
CA PHE A 77 -25.15 -9.16 10.27
C PHE A 77 -23.93 -8.92 9.37
N TYR A 78 -22.93 -8.15 9.81
CA TYR A 78 -21.74 -7.89 9.01
C TYR A 78 -20.62 -8.84 9.40
N ALA A 79 -20.08 -9.53 8.40
CA ALA A 79 -18.78 -10.18 8.50
C ALA A 79 -17.72 -9.18 8.98
N GLU A 80 -16.91 -9.56 9.96
CA GLU A 80 -15.95 -8.69 10.68
C GLU A 80 -14.98 -7.90 9.77
N ASN A 81 -14.81 -8.29 8.50
CA ASN A 81 -13.87 -7.69 7.55
C ASN A 81 -14.47 -6.73 6.50
N LEU A 82 -15.79 -6.78 6.25
CA LEU A 82 -16.42 -6.00 5.17
C LEU A 82 -16.79 -4.58 5.65
N VAL A 83 -16.72 -3.57 4.76
CA VAL A 83 -17.35 -2.29 5.07
C VAL A 83 -18.87 -2.43 5.00
N PRO A 84 -19.66 -1.61 5.74
CA PRO A 84 -21.11 -1.63 5.66
C PRO A 84 -21.59 -1.55 4.21
N PHE A 85 -22.51 -2.44 3.84
CA PHE A 85 -23.08 -2.56 2.50
C PHE A 85 -24.56 -2.94 2.59
N GLY A 86 -25.29 -2.78 1.49
CA GLY A 86 -26.72 -3.06 1.38
C GLY A 86 -27.60 -1.80 1.33
N PRO A 87 -28.92 -1.97 1.12
CA PRO A 87 -29.85 -0.86 0.95
C PRO A 87 -29.88 0.10 2.15
N GLU A 88 -29.62 -0.40 3.36
CA GLU A 88 -29.58 0.37 4.60
C GLU A 88 -28.49 1.46 4.63
N VAL A 89 -27.45 1.32 3.81
CA VAL A 89 -26.35 2.29 3.67
C VAL A 89 -26.37 2.97 2.30
N GLY A 90 -27.47 2.81 1.55
CA GLY A 90 -27.69 3.45 0.26
C GLY A 90 -27.07 2.70 -0.93
N ASP A 91 -26.75 1.41 -0.80
CA ASP A 91 -26.30 0.62 -1.94
C ASP A 91 -27.45 0.25 -2.86
N HIS A 92 -27.17 0.27 -4.15
CA HIS A 92 -28.05 -0.26 -5.18
C HIS A 92 -27.69 -1.70 -5.50
N GLU A 93 -28.70 -2.53 -5.72
CA GLU A 93 -28.51 -3.89 -6.19
C GLU A 93 -28.42 -3.90 -7.72
N VAL A 94 -27.51 -4.70 -8.27
CA VAL A 94 -27.42 -4.93 -9.70
C VAL A 94 -28.72 -5.55 -10.21
N PHE A 95 -29.30 -4.97 -11.26
CA PHE A 95 -30.58 -5.45 -11.79
C PHE A 95 -30.50 -6.93 -12.21
N PRO A 96 -31.51 -7.76 -11.88
CA PRO A 96 -31.53 -9.18 -12.25
C PRO A 96 -31.30 -9.45 -13.75
N GLY A 97 -31.83 -8.58 -14.63
CA GLY A 97 -31.62 -8.67 -16.08
C GLY A 97 -30.19 -8.33 -16.54
N MET A 98 -29.42 -7.64 -15.71
CA MET A 98 -28.04 -7.21 -15.98
C MET A 98 -26.98 -8.11 -15.33
N LEU A 99 -27.39 -9.18 -14.65
CA LEU A 99 -26.47 -10.10 -13.96
C LEU A 99 -25.45 -10.75 -14.91
N ASN A 100 -25.90 -11.15 -16.10
CA ASN A 100 -25.06 -11.78 -17.12
C ASN A 100 -24.25 -10.77 -17.96
N PRO A 101 -24.86 -9.73 -18.58
CA PRO A 101 -24.10 -8.75 -19.37
C PRO A 101 -23.23 -7.83 -18.51
N GLY A 102 -23.55 -7.67 -17.22
CA GLY A 102 -22.99 -6.64 -16.34
C GLY A 102 -23.79 -5.34 -16.41
N GLN A 103 -23.79 -4.60 -15.31
CA GLN A 103 -24.44 -3.28 -15.24
C GLN A 103 -23.39 -2.18 -15.38
N THR A 104 -23.56 -1.36 -16.42
CA THR A 104 -22.74 -0.16 -16.62
C THR A 104 -23.23 0.97 -15.73
N ILE A 105 -22.30 1.66 -15.08
CA ILE A 105 -22.54 2.83 -14.22
C ILE A 105 -21.57 3.96 -14.59
N ASP A 106 -22.02 5.20 -14.42
CA ASP A 106 -21.19 6.39 -14.54
C ASP A 106 -20.49 6.69 -13.20
N LEU A 107 -19.20 7.01 -13.26
CA LEU A 107 -18.38 7.28 -12.07
C LEU A 107 -18.35 8.75 -11.68
N HIS A 108 -18.86 9.65 -12.54
CA HIS A 108 -18.91 11.11 -12.34
C HIS A 108 -17.57 11.80 -12.00
N MET A 109 -16.47 11.06 -12.06
CA MET A 109 -15.10 11.52 -12.03
C MET A 109 -14.20 10.45 -12.67
N PHE A 110 -12.94 10.82 -12.90
CA PHE A 110 -11.97 9.88 -13.46
C PHE A 110 -11.32 9.05 -12.37
N PHE A 111 -11.36 7.74 -12.56
CA PHE A 111 -10.61 6.79 -11.75
C PHE A 111 -9.44 6.24 -12.58
N PRO A 112 -8.19 6.55 -12.22
CA PRO A 112 -7.00 6.02 -12.86
C PRO A 112 -6.87 4.49 -12.69
N PHE A 113 -6.59 3.78 -13.78
CA PHE A 113 -6.27 2.36 -13.75
C PHE A 113 -5.40 1.93 -14.93
N TYR A 114 -4.22 1.33 -14.68
CA TYR A 114 -3.23 0.98 -15.72
C TYR A 114 -2.93 2.13 -16.72
N GLY A 115 -2.79 3.36 -16.22
CA GLY A 115 -2.53 4.56 -17.02
C GLY A 115 -3.75 5.09 -17.79
N GLY A 116 -4.88 4.37 -17.78
CA GLY A 116 -6.15 4.83 -18.31
C GLY A 116 -6.93 5.68 -17.31
N LEU A 117 -7.74 6.62 -17.80
CA LEU A 117 -8.65 7.43 -16.99
C LEU A 117 -10.10 7.02 -17.31
N TYR A 118 -10.74 6.30 -16.39
CA TYR A 118 -12.08 5.77 -16.60
C TYR A 118 -13.13 6.60 -15.88
N ASN A 119 -14.19 6.98 -16.58
CA ASN A 119 -15.34 7.71 -16.04
C ASN A 119 -16.63 6.86 -15.99
N TYR A 120 -16.54 5.58 -16.33
CA TYR A 120 -17.61 4.60 -16.23
C TYR A 120 -17.02 3.25 -15.81
N SER A 121 -17.88 2.33 -15.37
CA SER A 121 -17.48 0.95 -15.12
C SER A 121 -18.63 -0.02 -15.34
N VAL A 122 -18.30 -1.29 -15.61
CA VAL A 122 -19.23 -2.42 -15.73
C VAL A 122 -19.05 -3.32 -14.53
N ILE A 123 -20.11 -3.47 -13.73
CA ILE A 123 -20.14 -4.37 -12.58
C ILE A 123 -20.73 -5.71 -13.02
N SER A 124 -19.98 -6.79 -12.88
CA SER A 124 -20.42 -8.14 -13.28
C SER A 124 -20.59 -9.07 -12.09
N VAL A 125 -21.59 -9.96 -12.17
CA VAL A 125 -21.78 -11.06 -11.20
C VAL A 125 -20.60 -12.02 -11.17
N ASN A 126 -19.86 -12.12 -12.27
CA ASN A 126 -18.68 -12.95 -12.39
C ASN A 126 -17.45 -12.44 -11.59
N GLY A 127 -17.67 -11.51 -10.66
CA GLY A 127 -16.68 -11.07 -9.67
C GLY A 127 -15.62 -10.14 -10.22
N TYR A 128 -16.02 -9.23 -11.11
CA TYR A 128 -15.13 -8.20 -11.64
C TYR A 128 -15.84 -6.85 -11.84
N ILE A 129 -15.03 -5.80 -11.78
CA ILE A 129 -15.31 -4.41 -12.16
C ILE A 129 -14.50 -4.17 -13.43
N GLY A 130 -15.17 -4.04 -14.57
CA GLY A 130 -14.53 -3.92 -15.88
C GLY A 130 -14.77 -2.57 -16.54
N PHE A 131 -14.07 -2.33 -17.64
CA PHE A 131 -14.30 -1.17 -18.53
C PHE A 131 -14.75 -1.57 -19.92
N ALA A 132 -14.86 -2.88 -20.17
CA ALA A 132 -15.47 -3.46 -21.35
C ALA A 132 -15.92 -4.89 -21.04
N HIS A 133 -16.77 -5.45 -21.90
CA HIS A 133 -17.30 -6.80 -21.68
C HIS A 133 -16.24 -7.87 -21.95
N ILE A 134 -16.17 -8.86 -21.06
CA ILE A 134 -15.31 -10.05 -21.23
C ILE A 134 -15.98 -11.03 -22.19
N PHE A 135 -15.16 -11.68 -23.02
CA PHE A 135 -15.62 -12.79 -23.83
C PHE A 135 -15.94 -14.01 -22.95
N ASN A 136 -17.24 -14.31 -22.80
CA ASN A 136 -17.74 -15.33 -21.86
C ASN A 136 -17.93 -16.73 -22.51
N GLN A 137 -17.22 -17.01 -23.61
CA GLN A 137 -17.32 -18.30 -24.30
C GLN A 137 -16.39 -19.34 -23.65
N GLY A 138 -16.94 -20.50 -23.26
CA GLY A 138 -16.20 -21.58 -22.59
C GLY A 138 -16.43 -21.62 -21.08
N PRO A 139 -15.80 -22.57 -20.35
CA PRO A 139 -16.02 -22.73 -18.91
C PRO A 139 -15.19 -21.77 -18.04
N VAL A 140 -14.10 -21.22 -18.58
CA VAL A 140 -13.18 -20.29 -17.90
C VAL A 140 -13.34 -18.90 -18.51
N LEU A 141 -13.26 -17.86 -17.68
CA LEU A 141 -13.18 -16.48 -18.15
C LEU A 141 -11.70 -16.16 -18.41
N ASN A 142 -11.34 -16.08 -19.68
CA ASN A 142 -9.96 -15.85 -20.10
C ASN A 142 -9.67 -14.35 -20.20
N VAL A 143 -8.56 -13.94 -19.60
CA VAL A 143 -8.07 -12.56 -19.58
C VAL A 143 -6.55 -12.52 -19.62
N GLY A 144 -6.00 -11.44 -20.17
CA GLY A 144 -4.58 -11.16 -20.18
C GLY A 144 -3.75 -11.91 -21.23
N VAL A 145 -2.48 -11.52 -21.30
CA VAL A 145 -1.52 -11.87 -22.37
C VAL A 145 -1.40 -13.36 -22.65
N GLU A 146 -1.50 -14.20 -21.61
CA GLU A 146 -1.31 -15.65 -21.73
C GLU A 146 -2.56 -16.38 -22.22
N ASN A 147 -3.76 -15.82 -22.02
CA ASN A 147 -5.02 -16.53 -22.19
C ASN A 147 -5.92 -15.95 -23.29
N THR A 148 -5.58 -14.79 -23.86
CA THR A 148 -6.33 -14.15 -24.95
C THR A 148 -5.47 -13.94 -26.19
N ASP A 149 -6.10 -13.94 -27.38
CA ASP A 149 -5.43 -13.63 -28.67
C ASP A 149 -5.78 -12.19 -29.11
N TRP A 150 -5.29 -11.17 -28.40
CA TRP A 150 -5.52 -9.77 -28.78
C TRP A 150 -4.71 -9.39 -30.04
N PRO A 151 -5.29 -8.65 -31.01
CA PRO A 151 -6.59 -7.97 -30.98
C PRO A 151 -7.78 -8.78 -31.55
N ARG A 152 -7.59 -10.07 -31.88
CA ARG A 152 -8.67 -10.91 -32.43
C ARG A 152 -9.74 -11.24 -31.39
N GLN A 153 -9.33 -11.39 -30.13
CA GLN A 153 -10.19 -11.54 -28.97
C GLN A 153 -10.07 -10.30 -28.08
N PRO A 154 -11.20 -9.79 -27.53
CA PRO A 154 -11.15 -8.65 -26.64
C PRO A 154 -10.48 -9.02 -25.32
N ASP A 155 -9.55 -8.18 -24.87
CA ASP A 155 -8.87 -8.28 -23.59
C ASP A 155 -9.17 -6.99 -22.78
N PRO A 156 -10.30 -6.93 -22.05
CA PRO A 156 -10.72 -5.71 -21.39
C PRO A 156 -9.95 -5.48 -20.09
N ALA A 157 -9.68 -4.21 -19.77
CA ALA A 157 -9.14 -3.82 -18.48
C ALA A 157 -10.18 -4.09 -17.38
N MET A 158 -9.74 -4.63 -16.23
CA MET A 158 -10.61 -4.92 -15.11
C MET A 158 -9.87 -5.09 -13.77
N ILE A 159 -10.62 -4.83 -12.70
CA ILE A 159 -10.31 -5.23 -11.33
C ILE A 159 -11.17 -6.45 -11.02
N ALA A 160 -10.54 -7.62 -10.79
CA ALA A 160 -11.26 -8.86 -10.54
C ALA A 160 -10.91 -9.45 -9.18
N PRO A 161 -11.65 -9.10 -8.12
CA PRO A 161 -11.45 -9.68 -6.80
C PRO A 161 -11.65 -11.20 -6.80
N TRP A 162 -12.56 -11.71 -7.63
CA TRP A 162 -12.83 -13.14 -7.75
C TRP A 162 -13.44 -13.47 -9.12
N LEU A 163 -12.60 -13.53 -10.15
CA LEU A 163 -12.97 -13.84 -11.52
C LEU A 163 -13.35 -15.32 -11.66
N CYS A 164 -14.66 -15.59 -11.72
CA CYS A 164 -15.19 -16.90 -12.11
C CYS A 164 -16.60 -16.76 -12.68
N LYS A 165 -17.07 -17.80 -13.39
CA LYS A 165 -18.49 -17.92 -13.69
C LYS A 165 -19.26 -18.08 -12.39
N GLN A 166 -20.11 -17.10 -12.08
CA GLN A 166 -20.87 -17.04 -10.84
C GLN A 166 -22.36 -16.89 -11.12
N GLN A 167 -23.17 -17.32 -10.17
CA GLN A 167 -24.61 -17.15 -10.19
C GLN A 167 -25.10 -16.65 -8.83
N ILE A 168 -26.20 -15.91 -8.87
CA ILE A 168 -26.94 -15.48 -7.69
C ILE A 168 -28.13 -16.39 -7.52
N THR A 169 -28.25 -17.01 -6.35
CA THR A 169 -29.38 -17.88 -6.01
C THR A 169 -30.67 -17.06 -5.98
N GLN A 170 -31.56 -17.28 -6.94
CA GLN A 170 -32.83 -16.57 -7.07
C GLN A 170 -33.87 -17.03 -6.03
N GLU A 171 -33.78 -18.28 -5.57
CA GLU A 171 -34.59 -18.84 -4.48
C GLU A 171 -33.71 -19.19 -3.28
N PRO A 172 -33.25 -18.19 -2.52
CA PRO A 172 -32.46 -18.46 -1.34
C PRO A 172 -33.31 -19.16 -0.26
N GLN A 173 -32.65 -19.93 0.61
CA GLN A 173 -33.30 -20.41 1.83
C GLN A 173 -33.85 -19.21 2.63
N PRO A 174 -35.00 -19.34 3.33
CA PRO A 174 -35.57 -18.25 4.12
C PRO A 174 -34.52 -17.61 5.05
N GLY A 175 -34.28 -16.31 4.87
CA GLY A 175 -33.28 -15.55 5.64
C GLY A 175 -31.91 -15.37 4.97
N LEU A 176 -31.64 -16.01 3.83
CA LEU A 176 -30.40 -15.83 3.07
C LEU A 176 -30.57 -14.72 2.02
N ARG A 177 -29.76 -13.67 2.10
CA ARG A 177 -29.67 -12.63 1.06
C ARG A 177 -28.49 -12.92 0.14
N ALA A 178 -28.67 -12.77 -1.16
CA ALA A 178 -27.62 -12.88 -2.16
C ALA A 178 -27.85 -11.80 -3.21
N GLY A 179 -26.77 -11.20 -3.71
CA GLY A 179 -26.87 -10.01 -4.55
C GLY A 179 -25.51 -9.40 -4.84
N VAL A 180 -25.46 -8.51 -5.82
CA VAL A 180 -24.30 -7.63 -6.03
C VAL A 180 -24.76 -6.22 -5.72
N PHE A 181 -24.15 -5.62 -4.69
CA PHE A 181 -24.50 -4.31 -4.17
C PHE A 181 -23.40 -3.31 -4.49
N PHE A 182 -23.75 -2.08 -4.86
CA PHE A 182 -22.76 -1.06 -5.15
C PHE A 182 -23.23 0.35 -4.78
N ARG A 183 -22.25 1.21 -4.50
CA ARG A 183 -22.44 2.65 -4.34
C ARG A 183 -21.21 3.42 -4.79
N LEU A 184 -21.42 4.62 -5.31
CA LEU A 184 -20.38 5.61 -5.59
C LEU A 184 -20.42 6.67 -4.49
N LEU A 185 -19.29 6.94 -3.86
CA LEU A 185 -19.15 7.96 -2.82
C LEU A 185 -18.30 9.10 -3.37
N LEU A 186 -18.80 10.32 -3.26
CA LEU A 186 -18.10 11.54 -3.65
C LEU A 186 -17.92 12.42 -2.42
N ARG A 187 -16.75 13.05 -2.29
CA ARG A 187 -16.48 14.00 -1.23
C ARG A 187 -17.17 15.33 -1.51
N GLN A 188 -17.85 15.90 -0.51
CA GLN A 188 -18.57 17.16 -0.68
C GLN A 188 -17.65 18.33 -1.07
N SER A 189 -16.41 18.34 -0.58
CA SER A 189 -15.44 19.41 -0.89
C SER A 189 -14.99 19.45 -2.35
N LEU A 190 -15.26 18.42 -3.16
CA LEU A 190 -14.90 18.38 -4.58
C LEU A 190 -15.58 19.47 -5.41
N PHE A 191 -16.81 19.84 -5.03
CA PHE A 191 -17.67 20.69 -5.85
C PHE A 191 -17.69 22.15 -5.39
N GLY A 192 -16.83 22.50 -4.44
CA GLY A 192 -16.80 23.82 -3.81
C GLY A 192 -17.96 24.00 -2.83
N ARG A 193 -17.67 24.47 -1.61
CA ARG A 193 -18.73 24.90 -0.71
C ARG A 193 -19.40 26.15 -1.31
N PRO A 194 -20.73 26.31 -1.22
CA PRO A 194 -21.37 27.55 -1.63
C PRO A 194 -20.73 28.75 -0.88
N PRO A 195 -20.54 29.92 -1.51
CA PRO A 195 -19.78 31.04 -0.95
C PRO A 195 -20.34 31.67 0.35
N ASN A 196 -21.49 31.21 0.85
CA ASN A 196 -22.22 31.83 1.95
C ASN A 196 -22.07 31.13 3.30
N GLU A 197 -21.24 30.09 3.44
CA GLU A 197 -20.92 29.52 4.75
C GLU A 197 -19.61 30.13 5.28
N LEU A 198 -19.77 31.21 6.05
CA LEU A 198 -18.71 31.82 6.87
C LEU A 198 -18.02 30.76 7.74
N LEU A 199 -16.68 30.76 7.69
CA LEU A 199 -15.79 30.00 8.57
C LEU A 199 -16.15 30.25 10.04
N ASN A 200 -16.81 29.28 10.68
CA ASN A 200 -16.91 29.21 12.14
C ASN A 200 -15.89 28.17 12.63
N VAL A 201 -14.65 28.61 12.84
CA VAL A 201 -13.43 27.80 13.13
C VAL A 201 -13.39 27.27 14.57
N ALA A 202 -14.43 27.49 15.37
CA ALA A 202 -14.44 27.11 16.79
C ALA A 202 -15.57 26.13 17.18
N GLY A 203 -16.35 25.62 16.23
CA GLY A 203 -17.36 24.60 16.47
C GLY A 203 -17.18 23.44 15.50
N ALA A 204 -17.44 22.22 15.96
CA ALA A 204 -17.63 21.06 15.08
C ALA A 204 -18.46 21.50 13.85
N PRO A 205 -18.16 21.00 12.63
CA PRO A 205 -18.89 21.41 11.44
C PRO A 205 -20.36 21.05 11.63
N VAL A 206 -21.16 22.03 12.02
CA VAL A 206 -22.61 21.92 12.06
C VAL A 206 -23.06 22.23 10.64
N SER A 207 -22.88 21.25 9.76
CA SER A 207 -23.51 21.24 8.44
C SER A 207 -25.01 21.38 8.66
N ALA A 208 -25.60 22.40 8.06
CA ALA A 208 -27.04 22.53 8.04
C ALA A 208 -27.65 21.28 7.37
N PHE A 209 -28.56 20.62 8.08
CA PHE A 209 -29.54 19.67 7.55
C PHE A 209 -29.01 18.29 7.10
N PHE A 210 -29.15 17.30 7.98
CA PHE A 210 -29.07 15.88 7.66
C PHE A 210 -29.98 15.53 6.46
N ASN A 211 -29.43 14.82 5.46
CA ASN A 211 -30.11 14.28 4.27
C ASN A 211 -30.34 15.24 3.09
N GLN A 212 -29.38 16.11 2.75
CA GLN A 212 -29.42 16.74 1.43
C GLN A 212 -29.24 15.68 0.33
N PRO A 213 -30.06 15.70 -0.73
CA PRO A 213 -29.88 14.82 -1.90
C PRO A 213 -28.52 15.07 -2.58
N ALA A 214 -27.98 14.02 -3.21
CA ALA A 214 -26.66 14.04 -3.84
C ALA A 214 -26.56 15.11 -4.92
N ASN A 215 -27.65 15.37 -5.66
CA ASN A 215 -27.70 16.41 -6.69
C ASN A 215 -27.49 17.85 -6.16
N LEU A 216 -27.85 18.12 -4.90
CA LEU A 216 -27.68 19.43 -4.25
C LEU A 216 -26.29 19.58 -3.65
N ALA A 217 -25.76 18.50 -3.04
CA ALA A 217 -24.42 18.50 -2.47
C ALA A 217 -23.31 18.39 -3.54
N CYS A 218 -23.58 17.69 -4.63
CA CYS A 218 -22.69 17.44 -5.76
C CYS A 218 -23.43 17.76 -7.08
N PRO A 219 -23.35 19.00 -7.59
CA PRO A 219 -24.02 19.41 -8.82
C PRO A 219 -23.68 18.50 -10.01
N GLY A 220 -24.69 18.09 -10.78
CA GLY A 220 -24.50 17.23 -11.95
C GLY A 220 -24.47 15.73 -11.67
N THR A 221 -24.76 15.31 -10.43
CA THR A 221 -24.92 13.89 -10.05
C THR A 221 -26.39 13.54 -9.81
N PRO A 222 -26.88 12.38 -10.26
CA PRO A 222 -28.23 11.91 -9.94
C PRO A 222 -28.37 11.41 -8.49
N ASP A 223 -29.56 11.54 -7.91
CA ASP A 223 -29.93 10.94 -6.62
C ASP A 223 -30.22 9.43 -6.76
N SER A 224 -29.19 8.67 -7.13
CA SER A 224 -29.28 7.22 -7.34
C SER A 224 -28.27 6.48 -6.46
N TYR A 225 -27.35 5.72 -7.06
CA TYR A 225 -26.28 4.98 -6.38
C TYR A 225 -25.16 5.89 -5.86
N ILE A 226 -25.35 7.20 -5.85
CA ILE A 226 -24.35 8.21 -5.54
C ILE A 226 -24.60 8.78 -4.15
N GLN A 227 -23.57 8.79 -3.33
CA GLN A 227 -23.59 9.33 -1.97
C GLN A 227 -22.62 10.51 -1.90
N CYS A 228 -23.18 11.70 -1.66
CA CYS A 228 -22.43 12.95 -1.50
C CYS A 228 -22.94 13.68 -0.25
N ASN A 229 -22.57 13.18 0.92
CA ASN A 229 -23.06 13.67 2.21
C ASN A 229 -21.97 13.53 3.28
N GLN A 230 -22.26 13.95 4.52
CA GLN A 230 -21.28 13.84 5.60
C GLN A 230 -20.83 12.40 5.86
N GLN A 231 -21.70 11.40 5.62
CA GLN A 231 -21.36 9.99 5.79
C GLN A 231 -20.40 9.50 4.70
N SER A 232 -20.51 9.99 3.47
CA SER A 232 -19.54 9.70 2.40
C SER A 232 -18.17 10.28 2.74
N ASP A 233 -18.11 11.51 3.24
CA ASP A 233 -16.87 12.13 3.70
C ASP A 233 -16.19 11.30 4.81
N LEU A 234 -16.95 10.91 5.85
CA LEU A 234 -16.44 10.06 6.94
C LEU A 234 -15.99 8.68 6.45
N PHE A 235 -16.69 8.10 5.49
CA PHE A 235 -16.29 6.83 4.87
C PHE A 235 -14.95 6.97 4.15
N LEU A 236 -14.77 8.03 3.35
CA LEU A 236 -13.52 8.30 2.64
C LEU A 236 -12.36 8.55 3.61
N GLU A 237 -12.60 9.25 4.74
CA GLU A 237 -11.61 9.37 5.83
C GLU A 237 -11.19 8.02 6.38
N GLN A 238 -12.16 7.13 6.65
CA GLN A 238 -11.86 5.81 7.18
C GLN A 238 -11.02 4.97 6.20
N MET A 239 -11.31 5.04 4.90
CA MET A 239 -10.55 4.34 3.87
C MET A 239 -9.14 4.89 3.71
N MET A 240 -8.97 6.21 3.79
CA MET A 240 -7.63 6.81 3.79
C MET A 240 -6.81 6.36 4.98
N GLN A 241 -7.39 6.33 6.17
CA GLN A 241 -6.70 5.82 7.36
C GLN A 241 -6.22 4.38 7.14
N TRP A 242 -7.06 3.51 6.57
CA TRP A 242 -6.69 2.13 6.27
C TRP A 242 -5.53 2.07 5.27
N LEU A 243 -5.58 2.86 4.19
CA LEU A 243 -4.49 2.93 3.22
C LEU A 243 -3.20 3.47 3.83
N GLN A 244 -3.27 4.51 4.66
CA GLN A 244 -2.10 5.08 5.34
C GLN A 244 -1.41 4.07 6.24
N GLU A 245 -2.18 3.22 6.91
CA GLU A 245 -1.64 2.19 7.81
C GLU A 245 -1.21 0.92 7.06
N GLY A 246 -1.72 0.68 5.85
CA GLY A 246 -1.46 -0.54 5.08
C GLY A 246 -0.55 -0.40 3.87
N VAL A 247 -0.33 0.81 3.35
CA VAL A 247 0.42 1.05 2.11
C VAL A 247 1.38 2.23 2.22
N ALA A 248 2.66 1.98 1.97
CA ALA A 248 3.70 2.99 1.88
C ALA A 248 3.34 4.06 0.85
N GLY A 249 3.41 5.32 1.27
CA GLY A 249 3.08 6.49 0.44
C GLY A 249 1.61 6.87 0.36
N ALA A 250 0.69 6.08 0.91
CA ALA A 250 -0.71 6.49 1.01
C ALA A 250 -0.93 7.71 1.94
N VAL A 251 0.08 8.13 2.70
CA VAL A 251 0.06 9.38 3.49
C VAL A 251 -0.10 10.65 2.67
N ALA A 252 0.32 10.63 1.41
CA ALA A 252 0.11 11.75 0.49
C ALA A 252 -1.18 11.60 -0.33
N PHE A 253 -1.86 10.47 -0.23
CA PHE A 253 -3.11 10.21 -0.94
C PHE A 253 -4.29 10.82 -0.19
N ARG A 254 -5.10 11.59 -0.91
CA ARG A 254 -6.40 12.08 -0.45
C ARG A 254 -7.49 11.41 -1.28
N ALA A 255 -8.33 10.62 -0.63
CA ALA A 255 -9.48 10.02 -1.28
C ALA A 255 -10.60 11.06 -1.41
N ASP A 256 -10.95 11.39 -2.65
CA ASP A 256 -12.04 12.29 -2.95
C ASP A 256 -13.26 11.55 -3.54
N ALA A 257 -13.07 10.32 -4.02
CA ALA A 257 -14.17 9.39 -4.25
C ALA A 257 -13.80 7.93 -4.04
N ALA A 258 -14.85 7.12 -3.93
CA ALA A 258 -14.75 5.67 -3.90
C ALA A 258 -15.93 5.00 -4.60
N LEU A 259 -15.66 3.95 -5.38
CA LEU A 259 -16.65 2.96 -5.79
C LEU A 259 -16.55 1.75 -4.85
N VAL A 260 -17.65 1.40 -4.19
CA VAL A 260 -17.76 0.20 -3.36
C VAL A 260 -18.63 -0.80 -4.07
N VAL A 261 -18.17 -2.03 -4.24
CA VAL A 261 -18.94 -3.14 -4.82
C VAL A 261 -18.79 -4.37 -3.93
N THR A 262 -19.92 -4.97 -3.55
CA THR A 262 -19.98 -6.15 -2.69
C THR A 262 -20.72 -7.28 -3.41
N TRP A 263 -20.06 -8.44 -3.54
CA TRP A 263 -20.69 -9.68 -3.99
C TRP A 263 -21.09 -10.46 -2.75
N LEU A 264 -22.39 -10.52 -2.47
CA LEU A 264 -22.95 -11.21 -1.31
C LEU A 264 -23.43 -12.60 -1.70
N ASN A 265 -22.93 -13.61 -1.00
CA ASN A 265 -23.38 -15.00 -1.10
C ASN A 265 -23.50 -15.49 -2.55
N THR A 266 -22.52 -15.19 -3.40
CA THR A 266 -22.47 -15.69 -4.77
C THR A 266 -22.07 -17.15 -4.79
N ALA A 267 -22.58 -17.90 -5.76
CA ALA A 267 -22.23 -19.31 -5.95
C ALA A 267 -21.50 -19.49 -7.28
N SER A 268 -20.81 -20.62 -7.44
CA SER A 268 -20.24 -20.97 -8.73
C SER A 268 -21.35 -21.22 -9.74
N GLY A 269 -21.15 -20.82 -11.01
CA GLY A 269 -22.10 -21.04 -12.10
C GLY A 269 -22.34 -22.52 -12.43
N ILE A 270 -21.53 -23.42 -11.85
CA ILE A 270 -21.66 -24.88 -11.96
C ILE A 270 -22.10 -25.54 -10.64
N SER A 271 -22.34 -24.77 -9.57
CA SER A 271 -22.83 -25.29 -8.30
C SER A 271 -24.27 -25.77 -8.43
N GLY A 272 -24.55 -26.97 -7.92
CA GLY A 272 -25.90 -27.50 -7.80
C GLY A 272 -26.58 -27.11 -6.48
N ARG A 273 -27.86 -27.45 -6.32
CA ARG A 273 -28.65 -27.15 -5.11
C ARG A 273 -28.05 -27.72 -3.82
N LEU A 274 -27.35 -28.87 -3.91
CA LEU A 274 -26.64 -29.49 -2.78
C LEU A 274 -25.42 -28.66 -2.34
N ASP A 275 -24.64 -28.12 -3.28
CA ASP A 275 -23.46 -27.29 -2.97
C ASP A 275 -23.88 -25.97 -2.31
N LEU A 276 -25.00 -25.39 -2.79
CA LEU A 276 -25.64 -24.22 -2.17
C LEU A 276 -26.12 -24.51 -0.75
N GLY A 277 -26.74 -25.69 -0.52
CA GLY A 277 -27.19 -26.13 0.78
C GLY A 277 -26.06 -26.40 1.79
N MET A 278 -24.86 -26.74 1.29
CA MET A 278 -23.64 -26.90 2.10
C MET A 278 -22.92 -25.57 2.38
N GLY A 279 -23.48 -24.44 1.95
CA GLY A 279 -22.91 -23.12 2.22
C GLY A 279 -21.64 -22.79 1.43
N GLN A 280 -21.40 -23.43 0.28
CA GLN A 280 -20.28 -23.11 -0.63
C GLN A 280 -20.51 -21.80 -1.37
N LEU A 281 -20.64 -20.71 -0.62
CA LEU A 281 -20.92 -19.36 -1.12
C LEU A 281 -19.69 -18.48 -0.92
N ALA A 282 -19.50 -17.52 -1.81
CA ALA A 282 -18.46 -16.50 -1.70
C ALA A 282 -19.07 -15.18 -1.26
N THR A 283 -18.33 -14.44 -0.42
CA THR A 283 -18.67 -13.07 -0.04
C THR A 283 -17.40 -12.24 0.04
N TYR A 284 -17.34 -11.20 -0.78
CA TYR A 284 -16.17 -10.37 -0.96
C TYR A 284 -16.56 -8.99 -1.49
N GLN A 285 -15.65 -8.03 -1.37
CA GLN A 285 -15.89 -6.63 -1.67
C GLN A 285 -14.66 -5.99 -2.29
N ALA A 286 -14.89 -5.07 -3.22
CA ALA A 286 -13.88 -4.19 -3.79
C ALA A 286 -14.23 -2.74 -3.49
N ILE A 287 -13.22 -1.98 -3.07
CA ILE A 287 -13.32 -0.55 -2.82
C ILE A 287 -12.25 0.12 -3.68
N TRP A 288 -12.65 0.80 -4.73
CA TRP A 288 -11.76 1.50 -5.63
C TRP A 288 -11.81 2.99 -5.31
N LEU A 289 -10.67 3.61 -5.01
CA LEU A 289 -10.54 4.99 -4.53
C LEU A 289 -9.70 5.82 -5.49
N THR A 290 -9.98 7.12 -5.55
CA THR A 290 -9.21 8.07 -6.37
C THR A 290 -9.19 9.47 -5.74
N ASP A 291 -8.19 10.26 -6.12
CA ASP A 291 -8.02 11.65 -5.73
C ASP A 291 -8.67 12.62 -6.72
N GLN A 292 -8.89 13.86 -6.29
CA GLN A 292 -9.48 14.92 -7.12
C GLN A 292 -8.70 15.16 -8.43
N THR A 293 -7.38 14.99 -8.43
CA THR A 293 -6.56 15.26 -9.61
C THR A 293 -6.50 14.10 -10.58
N ALA A 294 -7.14 12.97 -10.27
CA ALA A 294 -7.12 11.74 -11.04
C ALA A 294 -5.68 11.30 -11.40
N ARG A 295 -4.80 11.33 -10.40
CA ARG A 295 -3.40 10.91 -10.52
C ARG A 295 -3.10 9.67 -9.71
N LEU A 296 -3.73 9.55 -8.55
CA LEU A 296 -3.53 8.44 -7.62
C LEU A 296 -4.81 7.64 -7.52
N SER A 297 -4.66 6.31 -7.54
CA SER A 297 -5.77 5.40 -7.32
C SER A 297 -5.33 4.19 -6.52
N TYR A 298 -6.22 3.75 -5.63
CA TYR A 298 -6.01 2.62 -4.76
C TYR A 298 -7.20 1.67 -4.79
N VAL A 299 -6.95 0.38 -4.65
CA VAL A 299 -8.01 -0.64 -4.50
C VAL A 299 -7.79 -1.38 -3.19
N ILE A 300 -8.86 -1.50 -2.40
CA ILE A 300 -8.94 -2.36 -1.23
C ILE A 300 -9.85 -3.53 -1.57
N LEU A 301 -9.36 -4.75 -1.42
CA LEU A 301 -10.12 -5.98 -1.56
C LEU A 301 -10.34 -6.59 -0.18
N ASN A 302 -11.59 -6.85 0.17
CA ASN A 302 -11.98 -7.54 1.41
C ASN A 302 -12.64 -8.87 1.07
N TYR A 303 -12.08 -9.96 1.58
CA TYR A 303 -12.66 -11.30 1.50
C TYR A 303 -13.20 -11.68 2.88
N ASP A 304 -14.47 -12.05 2.95
CA ASP A 304 -15.06 -12.66 4.14
C ASP A 304 -14.95 -14.19 4.05
N LYS A 305 -15.47 -14.74 2.95
CA LYS A 305 -15.45 -16.18 2.68
C LYS A 305 -15.37 -16.47 1.19
N LEU A 306 -14.68 -17.55 0.86
CA LEU A 306 -14.60 -18.09 -0.50
C LEU A 306 -14.96 -19.58 -0.46
N GLY A 307 -16.24 -19.88 -0.66
CA GLY A 307 -16.80 -21.22 -0.45
C GLY A 307 -16.51 -22.23 -1.55
N PHE A 308 -16.19 -21.79 -2.77
CA PHE A 308 -15.91 -22.65 -3.92
C PHE A 308 -14.58 -22.28 -4.59
N ASP A 309 -13.92 -23.28 -5.13
CA ASP A 309 -12.67 -23.19 -5.87
C ASP A 309 -12.71 -24.33 -6.85
N ALA A 310 -12.33 -24.03 -8.08
CA ALA A 310 -12.40 -24.96 -9.18
C ALA A 310 -11.00 -25.24 -9.76
N ASP A 311 -9.95 -24.98 -8.96
CA ASP A 311 -8.60 -25.53 -9.14
C ASP A 311 -8.44 -26.95 -8.51
N ASP A 312 -9.55 -27.66 -8.23
CA ASP A 312 -9.49 -29.02 -7.69
C ASP A 312 -8.90 -30.01 -8.72
N PHE A 313 -7.60 -30.26 -8.60
CA PHE A 313 -6.83 -31.26 -9.36
C PHE A 313 -7.33 -32.71 -9.14
N ARG A 314 -8.21 -32.98 -8.17
CA ARG A 314 -8.71 -34.33 -7.87
C ARG A 314 -10.13 -34.54 -8.39
N MET A 315 -10.21 -34.77 -9.70
CA MET A 315 -11.27 -35.58 -10.36
C MET A 315 -12.74 -35.14 -10.20
N ASN A 316 -13.03 -33.86 -9.93
CA ASN A 316 -14.37 -33.33 -10.22
C ASN A 316 -14.31 -32.48 -11.48
N SER A 317 -14.91 -32.99 -12.57
CA SER A 317 -15.07 -32.37 -13.89
C SER A 317 -16.01 -31.15 -13.85
N ARG A 318 -15.76 -30.23 -12.94
CA ARG A 318 -16.47 -28.98 -12.71
C ARG A 318 -15.60 -27.86 -13.28
N ASN A 319 -15.62 -27.73 -14.60
CA ASN A 319 -14.73 -26.82 -15.35
C ASN A 319 -14.96 -25.34 -14.95
N GLY A 320 -13.89 -24.63 -14.59
CA GLY A 320 -13.88 -23.16 -14.46
C GLY A 320 -12.88 -22.62 -13.44
N ARG A 321 -11.66 -22.21 -13.81
CA ARG A 321 -10.66 -21.70 -12.85
C ARG A 321 -11.08 -20.36 -12.24
N CYS A 322 -11.10 -20.29 -10.91
CA CYS A 322 -11.31 -19.05 -10.17
C CYS A 322 -9.99 -18.33 -9.94
N GLN A 323 -9.95 -17.03 -10.21
CA GLN A 323 -8.72 -16.24 -10.09
C GLN A 323 -9.01 -14.87 -9.48
N ALA A 324 -8.06 -14.34 -8.70
CA ALA A 324 -8.12 -12.98 -8.19
C ALA A 324 -6.95 -12.20 -8.81
N LEU A 325 -7.25 -11.20 -9.65
CA LEU A 325 -6.25 -10.48 -10.41
C LEU A 325 -6.72 -9.08 -10.83
N PHE A 326 -5.75 -8.31 -11.29
CA PHE A 326 -5.94 -7.09 -12.05
C PHE A 326 -5.47 -7.34 -13.49
N ASN A 327 -6.23 -6.84 -14.47
CA ASN A 327 -5.86 -6.92 -15.88
C ASN A 327 -5.81 -5.51 -16.47
N GLY A 328 -4.69 -5.13 -17.08
CA GLY A 328 -4.56 -3.84 -17.76
C GLY A 328 -5.27 -3.75 -19.11
N GLY A 329 -5.72 -4.90 -19.64
CA GLY A 329 -6.35 -5.00 -20.95
C GLY A 329 -5.38 -4.76 -22.11
N ASN A 330 -5.80 -5.08 -23.34
CA ASN A 330 -5.01 -4.97 -24.57
C ASN A 330 -3.59 -5.57 -24.44
N HIS A 331 -3.44 -6.67 -23.72
CA HIS A 331 -2.15 -7.31 -23.41
C HIS A 331 -1.15 -6.40 -22.65
N THR A 332 -1.62 -5.38 -21.93
CA THR A 332 -0.78 -4.52 -21.08
C THR A 332 -0.15 -5.29 -19.91
N GLY A 333 -0.81 -6.35 -19.45
CA GLY A 333 -0.31 -7.26 -18.42
C GLY A 333 -1.34 -7.55 -17.33
N THR A 334 -1.05 -8.58 -16.53
CA THR A 334 -1.90 -9.04 -15.42
C THR A 334 -1.10 -9.08 -14.12
N VAL A 335 -1.71 -8.64 -13.01
CA VAL A 335 -1.14 -8.77 -11.67
C VAL A 335 -2.07 -9.61 -10.79
N PRO A 336 -1.65 -10.78 -10.30
CA PRO A 336 -2.47 -11.55 -9.35
C PRO A 336 -2.56 -10.82 -8.00
N VAL A 337 -3.70 -10.97 -7.31
CA VAL A 337 -3.91 -10.39 -5.97
C VAL A 337 -2.92 -10.97 -4.95
N ASP A 338 -2.56 -12.25 -5.11
CA ASP A 338 -1.51 -12.89 -4.32
C ASP A 338 -0.49 -13.54 -5.28
N PRO A 339 0.76 -13.04 -5.32
CA PRO A 339 1.78 -13.54 -6.25
C PRO A 339 2.24 -14.96 -5.93
N THR A 340 1.92 -15.48 -4.74
CA THR A 340 2.26 -16.85 -4.33
C THR A 340 1.18 -17.87 -4.72
N ILE A 341 0.07 -17.44 -5.33
CA ILE A 341 -1.00 -18.31 -5.83
C ILE A 341 -0.47 -19.48 -6.68
N PRO A 342 0.51 -19.31 -7.60
CA PRO A 342 1.04 -20.43 -8.38
C PRO A 342 1.64 -21.57 -7.54
N TYR A 343 2.06 -21.28 -6.31
CA TYR A 343 2.64 -22.25 -5.37
C TYR A 343 1.65 -22.74 -4.32
N LYS A 344 0.39 -22.28 -4.37
CA LYS A 344 -0.65 -22.60 -3.40
C LYS A 344 -1.70 -23.51 -4.03
N HIS A 345 -2.16 -24.49 -3.26
CA HIS A 345 -3.14 -25.48 -3.71
C HIS A 345 -4.59 -24.97 -3.79
N SER A 346 -4.88 -23.75 -3.32
CA SER A 346 -6.23 -23.17 -3.41
C SER A 346 -6.23 -21.64 -3.24
N PRO A 347 -6.79 -20.87 -4.19
CA PRO A 347 -7.02 -19.43 -4.06
C PRO A 347 -8.03 -19.03 -2.95
N LYS A 348 -8.78 -19.95 -2.32
CA LYS A 348 -9.65 -19.64 -1.16
C LYS A 348 -8.90 -19.08 0.04
N ILE A 349 -7.60 -19.32 0.10
CA ILE A 349 -6.71 -18.83 1.14
C ILE A 349 -6.67 -17.30 1.24
N LEU A 350 -7.15 -16.58 0.21
CA LEU A 350 -7.32 -15.12 0.23
C LEU A 350 -8.28 -14.66 1.34
N ALA A 351 -9.32 -15.43 1.67
CA ALA A 351 -10.17 -15.12 2.83
C ALA A 351 -9.49 -15.45 4.16
N GLN A 352 -8.43 -16.28 4.13
CA GLN A 352 -7.75 -16.74 5.33
C GLN A 352 -6.52 -15.91 5.71
N ARG A 353 -5.84 -15.35 4.71
CA ARG A 353 -4.64 -14.51 4.84
C ARG A 353 -4.96 -13.06 4.54
N SER A 354 -3.99 -12.17 4.71
CA SER A 354 -4.11 -10.76 4.41
C SER A 354 -2.76 -10.20 3.98
N GLY A 355 -2.77 -9.19 3.11
CA GLY A 355 -1.60 -8.36 2.83
C GLY A 355 -1.34 -7.29 3.91
N VAL A 356 -2.30 -7.06 4.80
CA VAL A 356 -2.25 -6.08 5.91
C VAL A 356 -2.79 -6.72 7.20
N PRO A 357 -2.12 -7.78 7.72
CA PRO A 357 -2.66 -8.60 8.81
C PRO A 357 -2.86 -7.85 10.13
N HIS A 358 -2.21 -6.70 10.33
CA HIS A 358 -2.43 -5.82 11.49
C HIS A 358 -3.76 -5.06 11.44
N LEU A 359 -4.39 -4.94 10.26
CA LEU A 359 -5.68 -4.26 10.10
C LEU A 359 -6.84 -5.24 10.15
N ALA A 360 -6.83 -6.24 9.25
CA ALA A 360 -7.89 -7.23 9.16
C ALA A 360 -7.44 -8.46 8.37
N ARG A 361 -7.95 -9.64 8.73
CA ARG A 361 -7.84 -10.86 7.92
C ARG A 361 -8.58 -10.67 6.60
N GLY A 362 -8.12 -11.27 5.50
CA GLY A 362 -8.81 -11.23 4.22
C GLY A 362 -8.72 -9.89 3.48
N ARG A 363 -7.89 -8.95 3.94
CA ARG A 363 -7.74 -7.63 3.34
C ARG A 363 -6.47 -7.51 2.51
N TYR A 364 -6.59 -6.94 1.32
CA TYR A 364 -5.47 -6.66 0.42
C TYR A 364 -5.61 -5.24 -0.14
N MET A 365 -4.50 -4.52 -0.26
CA MET A 365 -4.49 -3.14 -0.72
C MET A 365 -3.49 -2.98 -1.86
N PHE A 366 -3.86 -2.21 -2.89
CA PHE A 366 -3.07 -2.03 -4.10
C PHE A 366 -3.11 -0.55 -4.50
N ARG A 367 -1.98 -0.05 -5.01
CA ARG A 367 -1.95 1.18 -5.81
C ARG A 367 -2.15 0.76 -7.27
N VAL A 368 -3.10 1.35 -7.98
CA VAL A 368 -3.54 0.83 -9.29
C VAL A 368 -3.48 1.84 -10.44
N ASP A 369 -2.89 3.02 -10.21
CA ASP A 369 -2.86 4.14 -11.16
C ASP A 369 -2.17 3.84 -12.50
N ASP A 370 -0.86 4.02 -12.63
CA ASP A 370 -0.13 3.77 -13.89
C ASP A 370 0.16 2.28 -14.08
N VAL A 371 0.47 1.63 -12.96
CA VAL A 371 0.78 0.20 -12.87
C VAL A 371 0.18 -0.30 -11.56
N VAL A 372 -0.36 -1.52 -11.59
CA VAL A 372 -0.81 -2.19 -10.38
C VAL A 372 0.39 -2.64 -9.56
N ARG A 373 0.54 -2.02 -8.39
CA ARG A 373 1.55 -2.37 -7.41
C ARG A 373 0.80 -2.82 -6.16
N PRO A 374 0.89 -4.11 -5.78
CA PRO A 374 0.36 -4.52 -4.50
C PRO A 374 1.04 -3.75 -3.38
N GLY A 375 0.37 -3.65 -2.25
CA GLY A 375 1.02 -3.24 -1.00
C GLY A 375 2.09 -4.22 -0.53
N ASP A 376 2.28 -5.35 -1.22
CA ASP A 376 2.99 -6.55 -0.75
C ASP A 376 4.33 -6.87 -1.47
N PRO A 377 4.59 -6.59 -2.77
CA PRO A 377 5.94 -6.36 -3.24
C PRO A 377 6.35 -4.93 -2.91
N MET A 378 7.63 -4.75 -2.66
CA MET A 378 8.18 -3.55 -2.06
C MET A 378 7.78 -2.26 -2.81
N LEU A 379 6.80 -1.55 -2.25
CA LEU A 379 6.53 -0.16 -2.57
C LEU A 379 7.45 0.71 -1.73
N ILE A 380 8.14 1.63 -2.38
CA ILE A 380 8.99 2.62 -1.72
C ILE A 380 8.40 3.98 -1.96
N TYR A 381 8.20 4.72 -0.88
CA TYR A 381 7.74 6.10 -0.94
C TYR A 381 8.51 7.01 0.02
N PRO A 382 8.93 8.21 -0.43
CA PRO A 382 8.92 8.65 -1.81
C PRO A 382 9.86 7.77 -2.67
N ASN A 383 9.49 7.59 -3.94
CA ASN A 383 10.31 6.88 -4.92
C ASN A 383 11.34 7.80 -5.61
N ILE A 384 11.28 9.11 -5.33
CA ILE A 384 12.25 10.12 -5.73
C ILE A 384 12.77 10.78 -4.46
N VAL A 385 14.09 10.78 -4.27
CA VAL A 385 14.73 11.22 -3.01
C VAL A 385 15.94 12.07 -3.30
N ASN A 386 16.26 12.96 -2.35
CA ASN A 386 17.48 13.75 -2.42
C ASN A 386 18.76 12.92 -2.22
N MET A 387 19.76 13.21 -3.05
CA MET A 387 21.14 12.71 -3.00
C MET A 387 21.90 13.05 -1.70
N LEU A 388 21.54 14.11 -0.97
CA LEU A 388 22.26 14.51 0.26
C LEU A 388 21.97 13.62 1.47
N GLY A 389 21.22 12.52 1.33
CA GLY A 389 20.66 11.84 2.50
C GLY A 389 19.71 12.80 3.22
N GLU A 390 19.51 12.65 4.53
CA GLU A 390 18.61 13.52 5.32
C GLU A 390 17.11 13.32 5.06
N THR A 391 16.72 12.40 4.18
CA THR A 391 15.33 12.03 3.92
C THR A 391 15.07 10.60 4.39
N THR A 392 13.81 10.31 4.69
CA THR A 392 13.36 8.96 5.05
C THR A 392 12.47 8.41 3.96
N VAL A 393 12.56 7.10 3.72
CA VAL A 393 11.65 6.38 2.84
C VAL A 393 10.88 5.34 3.61
N ASP A 394 9.58 5.25 3.35
CA ASP A 394 8.72 4.20 3.83
C ASP A 394 8.71 3.07 2.79
N VAL A 395 8.91 1.86 3.28
CA VAL A 395 9.07 0.64 2.51
C VAL A 395 7.98 -0.33 2.95
N ASN A 396 7.21 -0.81 1.98
CA ASN A 396 6.24 -1.87 2.20
C ASN A 396 6.88 -3.26 2.16
N ALA A 397 6.47 -4.15 3.06
CA ALA A 397 6.85 -5.55 3.02
C ALA A 397 5.84 -6.42 3.80
N LEU A 398 5.82 -7.72 3.49
CA LEU A 398 4.95 -8.67 4.17
C LEU A 398 5.48 -9.06 5.55
N CYS A 399 4.62 -8.99 6.57
CA CYS A 399 4.84 -9.60 7.89
C CYS A 399 6.14 -9.14 8.57
N LEU A 400 6.38 -7.82 8.60
CA LEU A 400 7.52 -7.24 9.32
C LEU A 400 7.44 -7.50 10.82
N ASP A 401 8.55 -7.93 11.40
CA ASP A 401 8.68 -8.15 12.85
C ASP A 401 9.48 -7.03 13.51
N ARG A 402 8.90 -6.38 14.52
CA ARG A 402 9.57 -5.35 15.30
C ARG A 402 10.77 -5.86 16.10
N SER A 403 10.87 -7.16 16.36
CA SER A 403 12.02 -7.76 17.05
C SER A 403 13.27 -7.86 16.17
N GLN A 404 13.11 -7.76 14.84
CA GLN A 404 14.18 -7.90 13.86
C GLN A 404 14.65 -6.54 13.35
N THR A 405 15.95 -6.45 13.07
CA THR A 405 16.54 -5.28 12.41
C THR A 405 16.52 -5.48 10.90
N TYR A 406 16.00 -4.49 10.19
CA TYR A 406 15.97 -4.48 8.73
C TYR A 406 16.91 -3.40 8.18
N ILE A 407 17.47 -3.70 7.01
CA ILE A 407 18.33 -2.79 6.27
C ILE A 407 17.84 -2.66 4.83
N LEU A 408 18.05 -1.48 4.26
CA LEU A 408 17.84 -1.21 2.84
C LEU A 408 19.21 -0.97 2.19
N MET A 409 19.66 -1.91 1.38
CA MET A 409 20.94 -1.82 0.67
C MET A 409 20.75 -1.14 -0.68
N ILE A 410 21.55 -0.13 -0.99
CA ILE A 410 21.50 0.66 -2.23
C ILE A 410 22.68 0.24 -3.10
N GLU A 411 22.41 -0.27 -4.30
CA GLU A 411 23.41 -0.83 -5.25
C GLU A 411 24.41 -1.80 -4.60
N GLN A 412 24.03 -2.47 -3.51
CA GLN A 412 24.90 -3.34 -2.71
C GLN A 412 26.16 -2.63 -2.14
N ARG A 413 26.18 -1.29 -2.09
CA ARG A 413 27.31 -0.49 -1.60
C ARG A 413 27.01 0.21 -0.30
N GLU A 414 25.92 0.98 -0.30
CA GLU A 414 25.50 1.78 0.84
C GLU A 414 24.34 1.09 1.56
N THR A 415 24.24 1.26 2.87
CA THR A 415 23.16 0.67 3.67
C THR A 415 22.43 1.73 4.48
N ALA A 416 21.09 1.69 4.40
CA ALA A 416 20.19 2.49 5.22
C ALA A 416 19.64 1.62 6.35
N THR A 417 19.62 2.16 7.56
CA THR A 417 18.98 1.51 8.72
C THR A 417 17.48 1.72 8.65
N CYS A 418 16.70 0.70 9.02
CA CYS A 418 15.24 0.76 8.98
C CYS A 418 14.61 0.43 10.34
N VAL A 419 13.50 1.11 10.65
CA VAL A 419 12.67 0.88 11.84
C VAL A 419 11.29 0.40 11.39
N VAL A 420 10.84 -0.72 11.94
CA VAL A 420 9.51 -1.28 11.63
C VAL A 420 8.41 -0.46 12.30
N LEU A 421 7.53 0.13 11.51
CA LEU A 421 6.39 0.91 12.01
C LEU A 421 5.23 -0.02 12.36
N ASN A 422 4.90 -0.94 11.46
CA ASN A 422 3.89 -1.99 11.65
C ASN A 422 4.25 -3.22 10.80
N SER A 423 3.40 -4.25 10.77
CA SER A 423 3.70 -5.49 10.04
C SER A 423 3.65 -5.35 8.51
N ALA A 424 3.30 -4.18 7.97
CA ALA A 424 3.29 -3.88 6.54
C ALA A 424 4.31 -2.80 6.12
N ILE A 425 4.74 -1.91 7.02
CA ILE A 425 5.56 -0.73 6.71
C ILE A 425 6.81 -0.65 7.62
N ALA A 426 7.98 -0.46 7.00
CA ALA A 426 9.22 -0.06 7.65
C ALA A 426 9.69 1.31 7.14
N ARG A 427 10.27 2.13 8.01
CA ARG A 427 10.88 3.42 7.65
C ARG A 427 12.39 3.31 7.64
N CYS A 428 13.00 3.61 6.49
CA CYS A 428 14.44 3.57 6.30
C CYS A 428 15.04 4.99 6.23
N PHE A 429 16.19 5.18 6.87
CA PHE A 429 16.91 6.44 6.93
C PHE A 429 18.03 6.45 5.88
N LEU A 430 17.85 7.24 4.82
CA LEU A 430 18.77 7.19 3.68
C LEU A 430 20.12 7.86 4.00
N PRO A 431 21.25 7.21 3.65
CA PRO A 431 22.56 7.84 3.68
C PRO A 431 22.72 8.83 2.52
N ARG A 432 23.83 9.57 2.52
CA ARG A 432 24.20 10.44 1.40
C ARG A 432 24.70 9.58 0.24
N VAL A 433 24.13 9.78 -0.95
CA VAL A 433 24.51 9.08 -2.18
C VAL A 433 24.76 10.14 -3.25
N PHE A 434 26.02 10.41 -3.56
CA PHE A 434 26.40 11.51 -4.46
C PHE A 434 26.18 11.22 -5.96
N ASP A 435 25.68 10.04 -6.30
CA ASP A 435 25.34 9.66 -7.67
C ASP A 435 23.83 9.82 -7.90
N TRP A 436 23.47 10.68 -8.84
CA TRP A 436 22.07 10.87 -9.26
C TRP A 436 21.65 9.76 -10.24
N GLY A 437 20.36 9.46 -10.29
CA GLY A 437 19.77 8.46 -11.18
C GLY A 437 19.01 7.34 -10.46
N THR A 438 18.50 6.39 -11.24
CA THR A 438 17.77 5.23 -10.70
C THR A 438 18.75 4.25 -10.07
N LYS A 439 18.48 3.88 -8.82
CA LYS A 439 19.27 2.95 -8.03
C LYS A 439 18.43 1.74 -7.64
N THR A 440 18.99 0.55 -7.81
CA THR A 440 18.36 -0.69 -7.33
C THR A 440 18.59 -0.81 -5.83
N VAL A 441 17.54 -1.14 -5.10
CA VAL A 441 17.61 -1.33 -3.64
C VAL A 441 17.10 -2.70 -3.23
N TYR A 442 17.68 -3.22 -2.16
CA TYR A 442 17.41 -4.54 -1.60
C TYR A 442 17.01 -4.38 -0.13
N PHE A 443 15.78 -4.77 0.21
CA PHE A 443 15.29 -4.73 1.58
C PHE A 443 15.34 -6.14 2.18
N GLN A 444 16.05 -6.27 3.31
CA GLN A 444 16.30 -7.56 3.96
C GLN A 444 16.57 -7.39 5.45
N THR A 445 16.51 -8.51 6.19
CA THR A 445 16.91 -8.55 7.60
C THR A 445 18.44 -8.43 7.71
N GLN A 446 18.92 -7.78 8.77
CA GLN A 446 20.37 -7.63 8.99
C GLN A 446 21.03 -8.95 9.43
N GLN A 447 20.25 -9.88 9.99
CA GLN A 447 20.71 -11.19 10.44
C GLN A 447 20.83 -12.23 9.31
N GLY A 448 20.43 -11.88 8.08
CA GLY A 448 20.64 -12.73 6.92
C GLY A 448 22.14 -12.95 6.67
N ASN A 449 22.52 -14.20 6.43
CA ASN A 449 23.88 -14.53 6.08
C ASN A 449 24.18 -13.85 4.73
N LEU A 450 25.08 -12.86 4.70
CA LEU A 450 25.43 -12.07 3.50
C LEU A 450 25.92 -12.95 2.31
N ASN A 451 26.24 -14.23 2.58
CA ASN A 451 26.67 -15.22 1.61
C ASN A 451 25.59 -16.26 1.23
N ALA A 452 24.41 -16.23 1.86
CA ALA A 452 23.29 -17.08 1.46
C ALA A 452 22.50 -16.34 0.37
N GLN A 453 22.67 -16.74 -0.88
CA GLN A 453 21.83 -16.33 -2.01
C GLN A 453 20.33 -16.72 -1.84
N GLU A 454 19.93 -17.25 -0.68
CA GLU A 454 18.64 -17.88 -0.42
C GLU A 454 17.74 -17.08 0.54
N ASP A 455 18.24 -16.03 1.19
CA ASP A 455 17.38 -15.08 1.90
C ASP A 455 16.75 -14.13 0.88
N LYS A 456 15.45 -14.28 0.66
CA LYS A 456 14.65 -13.56 -0.34
C LYS A 456 14.63 -12.06 -0.04
N ALA A 457 15.65 -11.33 -0.48
CA ALA A 457 15.67 -9.87 -0.43
C ALA A 457 14.61 -9.31 -1.38
N PHE A 458 13.80 -8.36 -0.88
CA PHE A 458 12.85 -7.66 -1.73
C PHE A 458 13.60 -6.63 -2.58
N VAL A 459 13.38 -6.66 -3.90
CA VAL A 459 14.05 -5.77 -4.85
C VAL A 459 13.11 -4.63 -5.24
N GLY A 460 13.64 -3.41 -5.31
CA GLY A 460 12.92 -2.25 -5.83
C GLY A 460 13.86 -1.19 -6.34
N TYR A 461 13.30 -0.02 -6.65
CA TYR A 461 14.03 1.07 -7.30
C TYR A 461 13.71 2.40 -6.65
N ILE A 462 14.73 3.23 -6.47
CA ILE A 462 14.62 4.61 -5.98
C ILE A 462 15.37 5.52 -6.95
N TYR A 463 14.81 6.69 -7.26
CA TYR A 463 15.45 7.69 -8.10
C TYR A 463 16.09 8.79 -7.24
N PHE A 464 17.43 8.88 -7.25
CA PHE A 464 18.16 9.91 -6.52
C PHE A 464 18.30 11.18 -7.35
N VAL A 465 17.97 12.32 -6.76
CA VAL A 465 18.01 13.63 -7.42
C VAL A 465 18.78 14.68 -6.61
N PRO A 466 19.29 15.73 -7.25
CA PRO A 466 19.75 16.92 -6.55
C PRO A 466 18.63 17.57 -5.72
N PRO A 467 18.96 18.25 -4.59
CA PRO A 467 17.97 18.90 -3.71
C PRO A 467 17.01 19.85 -4.43
N THR A 468 17.49 20.52 -5.48
CA THR A 468 16.74 21.55 -6.22
C THR A 468 15.54 21.00 -6.99
N ILE A 469 15.48 19.68 -7.24
CA ILE A 469 14.37 19.04 -7.97
C ILE A 469 13.63 17.99 -7.15
N ASP A 470 13.96 17.82 -5.87
CA ASP A 470 13.25 16.90 -4.97
C ASP A 470 11.79 17.38 -4.77
N PRO A 471 10.78 16.54 -5.05
CA PRO A 471 9.37 16.90 -4.85
C PRO A 471 8.99 17.11 -3.38
N MET A 472 9.80 16.61 -2.43
CA MET A 472 9.62 16.80 -0.98
C MET A 472 10.57 17.84 -0.38
N ARG A 473 11.18 18.70 -1.23
CA ARG A 473 12.06 19.78 -0.79
C ARG A 473 11.36 20.82 0.09
N LEU A 474 12.17 21.56 0.84
CA LEU A 474 11.76 22.85 1.40
C LEU A 474 11.69 23.84 0.23
N ASP A 475 10.56 24.50 0.03
CA ASP A 475 10.44 25.52 -1.01
C ASP A 475 10.80 26.89 -0.44
N ILE A 476 11.81 27.54 -1.02
CA ILE A 476 12.30 28.86 -0.64
C ILE A 476 11.88 29.95 -1.65
N GLY A 477 10.96 29.63 -2.55
CA GLY A 477 10.55 30.51 -3.64
C GLY A 477 11.64 30.66 -4.71
N ASN A 478 11.83 31.88 -5.21
CA ASN A 478 12.77 32.13 -6.29
C ASN A 478 14.23 32.12 -5.79
N ILE A 479 14.95 31.04 -6.09
CA ILE A 479 16.37 30.86 -5.72
C ILE A 479 17.26 32.03 -6.16
N TYR A 480 16.99 32.66 -7.31
CA TYR A 480 17.84 33.75 -7.80
C TYR A 480 17.81 34.99 -6.90
N ASP A 481 16.73 35.20 -6.15
CA ASP A 481 16.63 36.33 -5.24
C ASP A 481 17.51 36.14 -4.00
N TRP A 482 17.78 34.89 -3.59
CA TRP A 482 18.65 34.57 -2.46
C TRP A 482 20.14 34.86 -2.72
N PHE A 483 20.58 34.78 -3.98
CA PHE A 483 21.99 34.90 -4.36
C PHE A 483 22.34 36.21 -5.08
N LYS A 484 21.40 37.15 -5.17
CA LYS A 484 21.69 38.52 -5.61
C LYS A 484 22.50 39.24 -4.54
N ASN A 485 23.46 40.07 -4.97
CA ASN A 485 24.26 40.90 -4.08
C ASN A 485 24.10 42.39 -4.46
N PRO A 486 23.49 43.23 -3.59
CA PRO A 486 22.89 42.89 -2.29
C PRO A 486 21.60 42.06 -2.46
N VAL A 487 21.22 41.34 -1.40
CA VAL A 487 19.96 40.59 -1.38
C VAL A 487 18.80 41.58 -1.49
N PRO A 488 17.87 41.43 -2.44
CA PRO A 488 16.85 42.43 -2.75
C PRO A 488 15.77 42.56 -1.67
N TYR A 489 15.52 41.49 -0.91
CA TYR A 489 14.46 41.44 0.10
C TYR A 489 15.02 40.98 1.43
N GLN A 490 14.52 41.59 2.51
CA GLN A 490 14.87 41.21 3.88
C GLN A 490 14.02 40.03 4.38
N ILE A 491 12.81 39.90 3.84
CA ILE A 491 11.83 38.88 4.22
C ILE A 491 11.66 37.92 3.05
N MET A 492 12.03 36.67 3.27
CA MET A 492 11.97 35.62 2.25
C MET A 492 10.87 34.60 2.57
N PRO A 493 10.14 34.08 1.57
CA PRO A 493 9.13 33.06 1.78
C PRO A 493 9.77 31.69 1.96
N VAL A 494 9.16 30.85 2.79
CA VAL A 494 9.46 29.42 2.91
C VAL A 494 8.17 28.62 2.99
N SER A 495 8.11 27.44 2.38
CA SER A 495 6.95 26.56 2.49
C SER A 495 7.31 25.08 2.48
N TRP A 496 6.49 24.28 3.16
CA TRP A 496 6.67 22.83 3.26
C TRP A 496 5.32 22.15 3.47
N TYR A 497 5.27 20.83 3.32
CA TYR A 497 4.10 20.03 3.69
C TYR A 497 4.26 19.47 5.10
N PRO A 498 3.39 19.85 6.06
CA PRO A 498 3.42 19.34 7.44
C PRO A 498 3.46 17.82 7.58
N ARG A 499 2.83 17.08 6.67
CA ARG A 499 2.84 15.60 6.65
C ARG A 499 4.24 14.98 6.49
N ASN A 500 5.23 15.74 6.00
CA ASN A 500 6.59 15.25 5.79
C ASN A 500 7.36 15.10 7.12
N PHE A 501 6.83 15.64 8.22
CA PHE A 501 7.48 15.63 9.52
C PHE A 501 6.65 14.85 10.53
N THR A 502 7.27 13.86 11.16
CA THR A 502 6.65 13.05 12.20
C THR A 502 7.41 13.25 13.52
N ASN A 503 6.67 13.31 14.62
CA ASN A 503 7.23 13.47 15.95
C ASN A 503 8.08 12.22 16.30
N PRO A 504 9.39 12.39 16.56
CA PRO A 504 10.28 11.27 16.86
C PRO A 504 9.95 10.59 18.20
N ASP A 505 9.44 11.32 19.19
CA ASP A 505 9.10 10.79 20.51
C ASP A 505 7.84 9.91 20.46
N TYR A 506 6.96 10.18 19.50
CA TYR A 506 5.75 9.38 19.26
C TYR A 506 6.09 7.94 18.83
N LEU A 507 7.19 7.76 18.08
CA LEU A 507 7.67 6.44 17.66
C LEU A 507 8.14 5.58 18.85
N ALA A 508 8.67 6.22 19.90
CA ALA A 508 9.24 5.52 21.05
C ALA A 508 8.20 5.17 22.13
N THR A 509 7.11 5.93 22.21
CA THR A 509 6.16 5.88 23.34
C THR A 509 4.83 5.19 23.01
N ALA A 510 4.43 5.12 21.74
CA ALA A 510 3.14 4.55 21.37
C ALA A 510 3.23 3.01 21.18
N PRO A 511 2.44 2.20 21.93
CA PRO A 511 2.40 0.75 21.73
C PRO A 511 1.86 0.37 20.34
N MET A 512 0.94 1.19 19.81
CA MET A 512 0.35 1.06 18.49
C MET A 512 0.60 2.35 17.70
N PHE A 513 1.36 2.25 16.62
CA PHE A 513 1.71 3.38 15.77
C PHE A 513 0.58 3.63 14.77
N GLN A 514 -0.12 4.76 14.92
CA GLN A 514 -1.20 5.18 14.03
C GLN A 514 -0.74 6.40 13.22
N ILE A 515 -0.47 6.19 11.94
CA ILE A 515 -0.04 7.24 10.99
C ILE A 515 -1.11 8.32 10.82
N SER A 516 -2.37 7.94 11.00
CA SER A 516 -3.52 8.82 10.88
C SER A 516 -3.67 9.83 12.03
N SER A 517 -2.97 9.67 13.15
CA SER A 517 -3.10 10.51 14.35
C SER A 517 -2.53 11.92 14.17
N GLU A 518 -3.27 12.95 14.57
CA GLU A 518 -2.79 14.35 14.53
C GLU A 518 -1.62 14.62 15.50
N ALA A 519 -1.55 13.87 16.62
CA ALA A 519 -0.46 14.00 17.58
C ALA A 519 0.90 13.65 16.96
N MET A 520 0.91 12.76 15.97
CA MET A 520 2.10 12.35 15.23
C MET A 520 2.72 13.50 14.44
N TYR A 521 1.93 14.46 13.97
CA TYR A 521 2.41 15.61 13.18
C TYR A 521 2.66 16.86 14.04
N ASN A 522 2.37 16.79 15.34
CA ASN A 522 2.70 17.86 16.28
C ASN A 522 4.20 17.83 16.59
N VAL A 523 4.94 18.66 15.86
CA VAL A 523 6.40 18.74 15.95
C VAL A 523 6.85 20.19 15.82
N GLN A 524 7.86 20.57 16.62
CA GLN A 524 8.55 21.83 16.43
C GLN A 524 9.70 21.64 15.44
N LEU A 525 9.81 22.54 14.49
CA LEU A 525 10.78 22.48 13.40
C LEU A 525 11.77 23.63 13.52
N GLY A 526 13.05 23.36 13.35
CA GLY A 526 14.10 24.36 13.22
C GLY A 526 14.51 24.52 11.75
N LEU A 527 14.68 25.77 11.31
CA LEU A 527 15.28 26.09 10.01
C LEU A 527 16.77 26.38 10.19
N TYR A 528 17.60 25.51 9.64
CA TYR A 528 19.04 25.50 9.81
C TYR A 528 19.76 25.90 8.53
N VAL A 529 20.89 26.61 8.68
CA VAL A 529 21.85 26.88 7.60
C VAL A 529 22.99 25.89 7.71
N ILE A 530 23.15 25.06 6.68
CA ILE A 530 24.25 24.11 6.59
C ILE A 530 25.31 24.69 5.65
N GLY A 531 26.50 24.89 6.20
CA GLY A 531 27.69 25.26 5.44
C GLY A 531 28.49 24.02 5.03
N TYR A 532 29.28 24.13 3.98
CA TYR A 532 30.26 23.11 3.65
C TYR A 532 31.64 23.71 3.37
N ARG A 533 32.67 22.91 3.65
CA ARG A 533 34.06 23.17 3.26
C ARG A 533 34.63 21.97 2.52
N GLU A 534 35.58 22.20 1.64
CA GLU A 534 36.27 21.14 0.92
C GLU A 534 37.51 20.75 1.71
N ALA A 535 37.51 19.54 2.29
CA ALA A 535 38.69 18.97 2.94
C ALA A 535 39.39 18.01 1.98
N GLN A 536 40.73 18.07 1.96
CA GLN A 536 41.55 17.11 1.21
C GLN A 536 41.52 15.77 1.93
N ASP A 537 40.98 14.72 1.28
CA ASP A 537 41.09 13.34 1.76
C ASP A 537 42.30 12.67 1.08
N ASP A 538 43.39 12.52 1.84
CA ASP A 538 44.64 11.93 1.35
C ASP A 538 44.51 10.45 0.93
N LYS A 539 43.48 9.73 1.41
CA LYS A 539 43.27 8.32 1.06
C LYS A 539 42.64 8.17 -0.33
N ILE A 540 41.85 9.15 -0.77
CA ILE A 540 41.04 9.06 -1.99
C ILE A 540 41.52 10.04 -3.06
N LYS A 541 42.45 10.95 -2.71
CA LYS A 541 42.96 12.01 -3.60
C LYS A 541 41.84 12.80 -4.27
N LYS A 542 40.71 12.97 -3.56
CA LYS A 542 39.55 13.75 -3.99
C LYS A 542 39.10 14.62 -2.84
N PHE A 543 38.57 15.79 -3.16
CA PHE A 543 37.91 16.64 -2.19
C PHE A 543 36.64 15.97 -1.69
N ARG A 544 36.46 15.95 -0.37
CA ARG A 544 35.21 15.52 0.25
C ARG A 544 34.55 16.74 0.93
N PRO A 545 33.27 17.03 0.62
CA PRO A 545 32.57 18.10 1.30
C PRO A 545 32.30 17.69 2.75
N GLU A 546 32.82 18.47 3.69
CA GLU A 546 32.48 18.39 5.11
C GLU A 546 31.38 19.39 5.40
N TYR A 547 30.23 18.88 5.85
CA TYR A 547 29.05 19.69 6.16
C TYR A 547 28.98 19.99 7.65
N ARG A 548 28.62 21.24 8.00
CA ARG A 548 28.43 21.68 9.39
C ARG A 548 27.22 22.59 9.49
N THR A 549 26.43 22.40 10.55
CA THR A 549 25.37 23.32 10.93
C THR A 549 25.98 24.62 11.46
N LEU A 550 25.72 25.74 10.80
CA LEU A 550 26.27 27.05 11.20
C LEU A 550 25.37 27.76 12.21
N CYS A 551 24.07 27.82 11.91
CA CYS A 551 23.07 28.49 12.74
C CYS A 551 21.66 27.98 12.49
N ARG A 552 20.75 28.29 13.42
CA ARG A 552 19.28 28.22 13.25
C ARG A 552 18.73 29.62 13.04
N LEU A 553 17.98 29.81 11.96
CA LEU A 553 17.37 31.09 11.60
C LEU A 553 16.06 31.32 12.35
N ALA A 554 15.21 30.30 12.43
CA ALA A 554 13.89 30.38 13.04
C ALA A 554 13.39 29.01 13.49
N THR A 555 12.42 29.04 14.39
CA THR A 555 11.66 27.89 14.87
C THR A 555 10.19 28.03 14.49
N PHE A 556 9.61 26.94 14.00
CA PHE A 556 8.21 26.86 13.59
C PHE A 556 7.48 25.76 14.36
N THR A 557 6.18 25.95 14.54
CA THR A 557 5.30 24.87 14.96
C THR A 557 4.58 24.31 13.75
N ASN A 558 4.67 23.00 13.56
CA ASN A 558 4.01 22.34 12.45
C ASN A 558 2.49 22.35 12.64
N ARG A 559 1.73 22.79 11.63
CA ARG A 559 0.26 22.77 11.69
C ARG A 559 -0.22 21.33 11.53
N ASN A 560 -0.60 20.72 12.66
CA ASN A 560 -0.93 19.29 12.76
C ASN A 560 -2.39 18.94 12.40
N THR A 561 -3.23 19.95 12.16
CA THR A 561 -4.63 19.76 11.74
C THR A 561 -4.70 19.06 10.39
N TYR A 562 -5.73 18.23 10.20
CA TYR A 562 -5.99 17.47 8.98
C TYR A 562 -5.81 18.25 7.66
N GLU A 563 -6.32 19.47 7.53
CA GLU A 563 -6.27 20.25 6.28
C GLU A 563 -4.83 20.51 5.78
N TYR A 564 -3.93 20.81 6.71
CA TYR A 564 -2.52 21.09 6.42
C TYR A 564 -1.70 19.83 6.13
N ARG A 565 -2.31 18.62 6.19
CA ARG A 565 -1.67 17.43 5.63
C ARG A 565 -1.61 17.48 4.11
N PHE A 566 -2.59 18.13 3.47
CA PHE A 566 -2.71 18.18 2.01
C PHE A 566 -2.39 19.54 1.41
N ARG A 567 -2.25 20.57 2.23
CA ARG A 567 -1.87 21.92 1.83
C ARG A 567 -0.50 22.30 2.40
N PRO A 568 0.33 23.04 1.65
CA PRO A 568 1.59 23.53 2.19
C PRO A 568 1.33 24.53 3.33
N GLN A 569 2.19 24.49 4.34
CA GLN A 569 2.32 25.55 5.33
C GLN A 569 3.31 26.56 4.76
N GLU A 570 2.88 27.82 4.67
CA GLU A 570 3.68 28.94 4.16
C GLU A 570 4.03 29.88 5.31
N GLU A 571 5.32 30.20 5.44
CA GLU A 571 5.84 31.12 6.43
C GLU A 571 6.82 32.12 5.78
N ARG A 572 7.17 33.17 6.51
CA ARG A 572 8.12 34.20 6.07
C ARG A 572 9.24 34.35 7.09
N ILE A 573 10.48 34.40 6.61
CA ILE A 573 11.67 34.53 7.45
C ILE A 573 12.40 35.84 7.22
N ASN A 574 12.90 36.44 8.30
CA ASN A 574 13.80 37.58 8.23
C ASN A 574 15.25 37.09 8.24
N ILE A 575 15.97 37.29 7.13
CA ILE A 575 17.33 36.76 6.95
C ILE A 575 18.41 37.55 7.71
N TYR A 576 18.07 38.70 8.32
CA TYR A 576 18.99 39.46 9.17
C TYR A 576 18.98 39.02 10.64
N GLN A 577 18.07 38.13 11.01
CA GLN A 577 17.96 37.63 12.36
C GLN A 577 18.41 36.17 12.42
N VAL A 578 19.28 35.88 13.38
CA VAL A 578 19.70 34.52 13.70
C VAL A 578 19.20 34.21 15.09
N GLU A 579 18.40 33.17 15.22
CA GLU A 579 17.85 32.72 16.51
C GLU A 579 18.94 32.11 17.39
N GLN A 580 19.76 31.22 16.81
CA GLN A 580 20.82 30.53 17.54
C GLN A 580 22.03 30.24 16.64
N TRP A 581 23.24 30.51 17.14
CA TRP A 581 24.49 30.12 16.50
C TRP A 581 24.99 28.79 17.08
N TYR A 582 25.52 27.92 16.21
CA TYR A 582 26.18 26.65 16.58
C TYR A 582 27.70 26.70 16.39
N MET A 583 28.21 27.89 16.04
CA MET A 583 29.62 28.23 16.05
C MET A 583 29.87 29.14 17.25
N ASP A 584 31.00 28.93 17.93
CA ASP A 584 31.42 29.86 18.97
C ASP A 584 31.85 31.22 18.38
N GLU A 585 32.12 32.20 19.25
CA GLU A 585 32.48 33.54 18.80
C GLU A 585 33.79 33.55 17.99
N TRP A 586 34.76 32.72 18.36
CA TRP A 586 36.04 32.64 17.67
C TRP A 586 35.89 32.02 16.28
N GLU A 587 35.17 30.90 16.17
CA GLU A 587 34.85 30.22 14.93
C GLU A 587 34.07 31.15 13.99
N ARG A 588 33.13 31.94 14.51
CA ARG A 588 32.40 32.94 13.72
C ARG A 588 33.32 33.99 13.11
N MET A 589 34.28 34.48 13.88
CA MET A 589 35.18 35.54 13.42
C MET A 589 36.29 35.04 12.49
N ASN A 590 36.74 33.79 12.65
CA ASN A 590 37.91 33.26 11.97
C ASN A 590 37.60 32.16 10.94
N GLU A 591 36.61 31.31 11.20
CA GLU A 591 36.31 30.16 10.35
C GLU A 591 35.07 30.34 9.47
N MET A 592 34.10 31.18 9.84
CA MET A 592 32.83 31.32 9.10
C MET A 592 33.04 31.63 7.61
N TYR A 593 34.01 32.49 7.28
CA TYR A 593 34.35 32.87 5.90
C TYR A 593 34.97 31.72 5.08
N SER A 594 35.42 30.64 5.73
CA SER A 594 35.92 29.44 5.05
C SER A 594 34.79 28.51 4.59
N TYR A 595 33.59 28.65 5.16
CA TYR A 595 32.43 27.88 4.76
C TYR A 595 31.73 28.52 3.56
N ARG A 596 31.39 27.69 2.58
CA ARG A 596 30.43 28.06 1.54
C ARG A 596 29.03 27.72 2.01
N PHE A 597 28.05 28.48 1.52
CA PHE A 597 26.64 28.12 1.71
C PHE A 597 26.38 26.76 1.05
N GLY A 598 25.91 25.79 1.82
CA GLY A 598 25.54 24.46 1.34
C GLY A 598 24.06 24.42 0.96
N TYR A 599 23.21 24.34 1.97
CA TYR A 599 21.76 24.22 1.80
C TYR A 599 21.02 24.67 3.06
N MET A 600 19.72 24.92 2.92
CA MET A 600 18.83 25.08 4.07
C MET A 600 18.24 23.74 4.45
N LYS A 601 18.10 23.48 5.76
CA LYS A 601 17.47 22.27 6.27
C LYS A 601 16.37 22.63 7.25
N LEU A 602 15.15 22.18 6.99
CA LEU A 602 14.04 22.22 7.94
C LEU A 602 13.92 20.85 8.59
N ALA A 603 14.09 20.75 9.91
CA ALA A 603 14.10 19.47 10.61
C ALA A 603 13.46 19.56 12.01
N PRO A 604 12.94 18.44 12.55
CA PRO A 604 12.43 18.39 13.92
C PRO A 604 13.49 18.79 14.95
N LEU A 605 13.09 19.63 15.91
CA LEU A 605 13.92 20.00 17.04
C LEU A 605 14.06 18.83 18.01
N ARG A 606 15.28 18.60 18.50
CA ARG A 606 15.51 17.73 19.66
C ARG A 606 15.48 18.59 20.94
N PRO A 607 14.87 18.12 22.02
CA PRO A 607 15.07 18.73 23.34
C PRO A 607 16.58 18.76 23.64
N ASN A 608 17.13 19.94 23.94
CA ASN A 608 18.55 20.17 24.23
C ASN A 608 19.53 20.00 23.06
N ASP A 609 19.15 20.39 21.84
CA ASP A 609 20.11 20.51 20.73
C ASP A 609 21.05 21.72 20.92
N VAL A 610 22.09 21.53 21.73
CA VAL A 610 23.10 22.57 22.04
C VAL A 610 24.16 22.67 20.93
N THR A 611 24.47 21.56 20.25
CA THR A 611 25.63 21.48 19.34
C THR A 611 25.28 21.49 17.86
N GLY A 612 24.02 21.21 17.47
CA GLY A 612 23.59 21.21 16.08
C GLY A 612 24.25 20.12 15.21
N MET A 613 25.01 19.19 15.81
CA MET A 613 25.77 18.17 15.08
C MET A 613 24.92 16.99 14.60
N ASN A 614 23.83 16.68 15.33
CA ASN A 614 23.00 15.49 15.10
C ASN A 614 21.55 15.88 14.79
N LEU A 615 21.37 16.70 13.75
CA LEU A 615 20.04 17.10 13.28
C LEU A 615 19.25 15.87 12.81
N LEU A 616 17.96 15.84 13.13
CA LEU A 616 17.06 14.80 12.60
C LEU A 616 16.89 14.95 11.08
N PRO A 617 16.50 13.87 10.37
CA PRO A 617 16.10 13.93 8.97
C PRO A 617 15.02 15.00 8.75
N GLY A 618 15.02 15.63 7.58
CA GLY A 618 14.10 16.71 7.25
C GLY A 618 14.16 17.14 5.78
N CYS A 619 13.37 18.14 5.43
CA CYS A 619 13.34 18.71 4.09
C CYS A 619 14.52 19.66 3.89
N VAL A 620 15.11 19.66 2.70
CA VAL A 620 16.21 20.58 2.35
C VAL A 620 15.86 21.42 1.12
N SER A 621 16.55 22.55 0.96
CA SER A 621 16.46 23.42 -0.22
C SER A 621 17.81 23.74 -0.84
#